data_AF-T1A199-F1
#
_entry.id   AF-T1A199-F1
#
_cell.length_a   1.000
_cell.length_b   1.000
_cell.length_c   1.000
_cell.angle_alpha   90.00
_cell.angle_beta   90.00
_cell.angle_gamma   90.00
#
_symmetry.space_group_name_H-M   'P 1'
#
loop_
_entity.id
_entity.type
_entity.pdbx_description
1 polymer ?
#
loop_
_entity_poly.entity_id
_entity_poly.type
_entity_poly.pdbx_seq_one_letter_code
_entity_poly.pdbx_strand_id
1 'polypeptide(L)'
;FKSIKDFKKHPEKYPGRPKMPGYKEKNGEFILIFTNQQCIIENGMLRFPKSINMEVKTRLDDVDLREVRIVPRGTGYVIEIVYEKEISDPNNGIPRRIMGIDIGVRNIVTIGGNIPEQGIAVRGGMLKSINQFFNKEYARMKSISDRQFGNRHLTRKERYLFLKRNRKLKDI
;
A
#
# COMPACT_ATOMS: atom_id res chain seq x y z
N PHE A 1 10.13 22.01 -16.17
CA PHE A 1 9.32 23.19 -15.75
C PHE A 1 8.11 23.46 -16.65
N LYS A 2 7.26 22.44 -16.90
CA LYS A 2 6.04 22.59 -17.73
C LYS A 2 4.97 23.42 -17.02
N SER A 3 4.82 23.21 -15.71
CA SER A 3 3.87 23.92 -14.83
C SER A 3 4.09 25.43 -14.73
N ILE A 4 5.33 25.92 -14.67
CA ILE A 4 5.60 27.37 -14.61
C ILE A 4 5.24 28.04 -15.95
N LYS A 5 5.51 27.38 -17.08
CA LYS A 5 5.15 27.89 -18.42
C LYS A 5 3.64 27.94 -18.60
N ASP A 6 2.94 26.91 -18.11
CA ASP A 6 1.48 26.84 -18.16
C ASP A 6 0.83 27.89 -17.24
N PHE A 7 1.33 28.06 -16.01
CA PHE A 7 0.88 29.11 -15.09
C PHE A 7 0.97 30.52 -15.67
N LYS A 8 2.00 30.82 -16.47
CA LYS A 8 2.12 32.13 -17.14
C LYS A 8 0.99 32.40 -18.14
N LYS A 9 0.45 31.34 -18.77
CA LYS A 9 -0.64 31.44 -19.74
C LYS A 9 -2.02 31.30 -19.10
N HIS A 10 -2.10 30.50 -18.03
CA HIS A 10 -3.33 30.10 -17.36
C HIS A 10 -3.21 30.19 -15.84
N PRO A 11 -3.03 31.39 -15.26
CA PRO A 11 -2.89 31.56 -13.81
C PRO A 11 -4.11 31.06 -13.03
N GLU A 12 -5.30 31.11 -13.62
CA GLU A 12 -6.58 30.67 -13.06
C GLU A 12 -6.65 29.16 -12.76
N LYS A 13 -5.82 28.35 -13.41
CA LYS A 13 -5.77 26.89 -13.17
C LYS A 13 -5.05 26.53 -11.87
N TYR A 14 -4.43 27.50 -11.20
CA TYR A 14 -3.56 27.26 -10.06
C TYR A 14 -3.97 28.16 -8.88
N PRO A 15 -3.95 27.64 -7.64
CA PRO A 15 -4.17 28.46 -6.44
C PRO A 15 -3.03 29.46 -6.17
N GLY A 16 -1.97 29.43 -6.97
CA GLY A 16 -0.82 30.32 -6.89
C GLY A 16 0.32 29.86 -7.80
N ARG A 17 1.38 30.68 -7.91
CA ARG A 17 2.52 30.36 -8.76
C ARG A 17 3.20 29.05 -8.31
N PRO A 18 3.37 28.06 -9.21
CA PRO A 18 4.09 26.83 -8.89
C PRO A 18 5.52 27.15 -8.41
N LYS A 19 5.88 26.62 -7.24
CA LYS A 19 7.21 26.77 -6.65
C LYS A 19 8.12 25.61 -7.05
N MET A 20 9.43 25.83 -6.98
CA MET A 20 10.39 24.72 -7.09
C MET A 20 10.19 23.73 -5.93
N PRO A 21 10.33 22.42 -6.16
CA PRO A 21 10.38 21.45 -5.07
C PRO A 21 11.48 21.83 -4.09
N GLY A 22 11.17 21.81 -2.80
CA GLY A 22 12.17 21.99 -1.75
C GLY A 22 13.06 20.77 -1.60
N TYR A 23 14.16 20.92 -0.86
CA TYR A 23 14.98 19.80 -0.45
C TYR A 23 14.25 18.90 0.54
N LYS A 24 14.56 17.61 0.49
CA LYS A 24 14.16 16.64 1.52
C LYS A 24 14.79 17.02 2.86
N GLU A 25 14.10 16.74 3.96
CA GLU A 25 14.64 16.96 5.30
C GLU A 25 15.94 16.17 5.49
N LYS A 26 16.97 16.82 6.03
CA LYS A 26 18.32 16.22 6.17
C LYS A 26 18.31 14.92 7.00
N ASN A 27 17.47 14.86 8.03
CA ASN A 27 17.35 13.72 8.94
C ASN A 27 15.98 13.02 8.80
N GLY A 28 15.32 13.18 7.64
CA GLY A 28 14.04 12.53 7.38
C GLY A 28 14.19 11.05 7.00
N GLU A 29 13.10 10.29 7.13
CA GLU A 29 13.02 8.94 6.58
C GLU A 29 12.49 8.99 5.14
N PHE A 30 13.21 8.34 4.21
CA PHE A 30 12.82 8.30 2.81
C PHE A 30 12.86 6.88 2.27
N ILE A 31 12.17 6.67 1.14
CA ILE A 31 12.26 5.43 0.39
C ILE A 31 13.70 5.27 -0.11
N LEU A 32 14.32 4.15 0.21
CA LEU A 32 15.60 3.71 -0.37
C LEU A 32 15.31 2.73 -1.49
N ILE A 33 15.92 2.95 -2.65
CA ILE A 33 15.68 2.20 -3.88
C ILE A 33 16.98 1.49 -4.26
N PHE A 34 16.89 0.18 -4.46
CA PHE A 34 17.95 -0.66 -4.98
C PHE A 34 17.53 -1.21 -6.34
N THR A 35 18.46 -1.20 -7.28
CA THR A 35 18.26 -1.81 -8.60
C THR A 35 18.57 -3.31 -8.55
N ASN A 36 18.17 -4.03 -9.59
CA ASN A 36 18.52 -5.44 -9.79
C ASN A 36 20.02 -5.73 -9.94
N GLN A 37 20.86 -4.70 -10.12
CA GLN A 37 22.33 -4.83 -10.09
C GLN A 37 22.88 -4.85 -8.67
N GLN A 38 22.11 -4.36 -7.70
CA GLN A 38 22.51 -4.20 -6.30
C GLN A 38 21.92 -5.30 -5.41
N CYS A 39 20.72 -5.76 -5.75
CA CYS A 39 20.01 -6.80 -5.04
C CYS A 39 19.86 -8.04 -5.91
N ILE A 40 20.02 -9.22 -5.31
CA ILE A 40 19.90 -10.51 -5.98
C ILE A 40 19.01 -11.40 -5.13
N ILE A 41 18.18 -12.23 -5.77
CA ILE A 41 17.41 -13.28 -5.11
C ILE A 41 17.99 -14.63 -5.52
N GLU A 42 18.45 -15.41 -4.54
CA GLU A 42 19.00 -16.74 -4.74
C GLU A 42 18.45 -17.68 -3.67
N ASN A 43 17.92 -18.85 -4.06
CA ASN A 43 17.41 -19.87 -3.13
C ASN A 43 16.36 -19.30 -2.14
N GLY A 44 15.45 -18.45 -2.64
CA GLY A 44 14.44 -17.79 -1.79
C GLY A 44 15.01 -16.76 -0.79
N MET A 45 16.25 -16.30 -0.98
CA MET A 45 16.86 -15.26 -0.16
C MET A 45 17.15 -14.01 -0.98
N LEU A 46 16.56 -12.88 -0.58
CA LEU A 46 16.91 -11.57 -1.09
C LEU A 46 18.16 -11.05 -0.37
N ARG A 47 19.23 -10.79 -1.13
CA ARG A 47 20.50 -10.25 -0.63
C ARG A 47 20.66 -8.79 -1.03
N PHE A 48 21.03 -7.95 -0.06
CA PHE A 48 21.36 -6.54 -0.28
C PHE A 48 22.86 -6.33 -0.48
N PRO A 49 23.29 -5.18 -1.02
CA PRO A 49 24.71 -4.84 -1.10
C PRO A 49 25.40 -4.88 0.27
N LYS A 50 26.72 -5.12 0.27
CA LYS A 50 27.55 -5.11 1.49
C LYS A 50 27.42 -3.84 2.33
N SER A 51 27.10 -2.70 1.73
CA SER A 51 26.87 -1.45 2.47
C SER A 51 25.66 -1.50 3.41
N ILE A 52 24.66 -2.33 3.09
CA ILE A 52 23.48 -2.58 3.93
C ILE A 52 23.65 -3.87 4.73
N ASN A 53 24.32 -4.88 4.15
CA ASN A 53 24.63 -6.16 4.77
C ASN A 53 23.40 -6.84 5.41
N MET A 54 22.33 -6.97 4.64
CA MET A 54 21.06 -7.54 5.08
C MET A 54 20.61 -8.63 4.12
N GLU A 55 20.01 -9.69 4.67
CA GLU A 55 19.36 -10.75 3.92
C GLU A 55 17.91 -10.93 4.39
N VAL A 56 17.00 -11.19 3.46
CA VAL A 56 15.57 -11.30 3.74
C VAL A 56 14.98 -12.49 3.01
N LYS A 57 14.36 -13.40 3.76
CA LYS A 57 13.65 -14.55 3.18
C LYS A 57 12.47 -14.09 2.35
N THR A 58 12.32 -14.68 1.18
CA THR A 58 11.22 -14.44 0.24
C THR A 58 10.74 -15.77 -0.34
N ARG A 59 9.49 -15.79 -0.79
CA ARG A 59 8.91 -16.92 -1.54
C ARG A 59 9.24 -16.87 -3.03
N LEU A 60 9.90 -15.80 -3.48
CA LEU A 60 10.25 -15.59 -4.87
C LEU A 60 11.58 -16.30 -5.14
N ASP A 61 11.65 -16.96 -6.29
CA ASP A 61 12.86 -17.55 -6.83
C ASP A 61 12.77 -17.41 -8.36
N ASP A 62 13.92 -17.23 -9.02
CA ASP A 62 14.01 -17.10 -10.48
C ASP A 62 13.00 -16.10 -11.09
N VAL A 63 13.00 -14.86 -10.56
CA VAL A 63 12.15 -13.77 -11.08
C VAL A 63 12.99 -12.72 -11.78
N ASP A 64 12.42 -12.06 -12.78
CA ASP A 64 13.03 -10.88 -13.40
C ASP A 64 12.94 -9.67 -12.46
N LEU A 65 13.84 -9.63 -11.49
CA LEU A 65 13.93 -8.56 -10.51
C LEU A 65 14.22 -7.24 -11.22
N ARG A 66 13.44 -6.20 -10.89
CA ARG A 66 13.64 -4.83 -11.39
C ARG A 66 14.15 -3.91 -10.30
N GLU A 67 13.52 -3.94 -9.13
CA GLU A 67 13.80 -3.00 -8.05
C GLU A 67 13.46 -3.61 -6.68
N VAL A 68 14.21 -3.21 -5.65
CA VAL A 68 13.88 -3.46 -4.24
C VAL A 68 13.79 -2.14 -3.50
N ARG A 69 12.70 -1.90 -2.80
CA ARG A 69 12.45 -0.65 -2.07
C ARG A 69 12.37 -0.90 -0.58
N ILE A 70 13.09 -0.12 0.21
CA ILE A 70 12.89 -0.03 1.66
C ILE A 70 12.02 1.21 1.92
N VAL A 71 10.75 0.98 2.28
CA VAL A 71 9.75 2.03 2.47
C VAL A 71 9.51 2.26 3.97
N PRO A 72 9.81 3.46 4.50
CA PRO A 72 9.48 3.78 5.88
C PRO A 72 7.96 3.89 6.06
N ARG A 73 7.43 3.26 7.12
CA ARG A 73 6.01 3.33 7.52
C ARG A 73 5.81 4.07 8.84
N GLY A 74 6.86 4.70 9.37
CA GLY A 74 6.86 5.46 10.63
C GLY A 74 6.84 4.61 11.92
N THR A 75 6.66 3.30 11.81
CA THR A 75 6.84 2.34 12.92
C THR A 75 7.80 1.20 12.56
N GLY A 76 8.54 1.36 11.47
CA GLY A 76 9.35 0.32 10.85
C GLY A 76 9.34 0.46 9.34
N TYR A 77 9.92 -0.52 8.67
CA TYR A 77 10.15 -0.52 7.23
C TYR A 77 9.43 -1.69 6.57
N VAL A 78 9.01 -1.49 5.32
CA VAL A 78 8.51 -2.55 4.44
C VAL A 78 9.48 -2.68 3.29
N ILE A 79 9.86 -3.92 2.99
CA ILE A 79 10.67 -4.24 1.82
C ILE A 79 9.72 -4.65 0.70
N GLU A 80 9.69 -3.87 -0.37
CA GLU A 80 8.89 -4.14 -1.56
C GLU A 80 9.83 -4.68 -2.64
N ILE A 81 9.50 -5.84 -3.20
CA ILE A 81 10.24 -6.47 -4.30
C ILE A 81 9.42 -6.24 -5.57
N VAL A 82 9.98 -5.52 -6.53
CA VAL A 82 9.38 -5.23 -7.84
C VAL A 82 10.06 -6.11 -8.87
N TYR A 83 9.28 -6.95 -9.54
CA TYR A 83 9.75 -7.85 -10.58
C TYR A 83 8.78 -7.83 -11.75
N GLU A 84 9.31 -8.14 -12.93
CA GLU A 84 8.52 -8.30 -14.14
C GLU A 84 8.06 -9.75 -14.27
N LYS A 85 6.85 -9.92 -14.79
CA LYS A 85 6.25 -11.23 -15.02
C LYS A 85 5.44 -11.16 -16.29
N GLU A 86 5.73 -12.05 -17.23
CA GLU A 86 4.86 -12.26 -18.38
C GLU A 86 3.54 -12.86 -17.91
N ILE A 87 2.45 -12.22 -18.32
CA ILE A 87 1.09 -12.69 -18.07
C ILE A 87 0.53 -13.08 -19.43
N SER A 88 0.23 -14.37 -19.61
CA SER A 88 -0.51 -14.82 -20.78
C SER A 88 -1.89 -14.16 -20.77
N ASP A 89 -2.29 -13.52 -21.87
CA ASP A 89 -3.66 -13.05 -22.02
C ASP A 89 -4.60 -14.28 -22.09
N PRO A 90 -5.52 -14.46 -21.12
CA PRO A 90 -6.44 -15.59 -21.16
C PRO A 90 -7.51 -15.46 -22.26
N ASN A 91 -7.59 -14.33 -22.99
CA ASN A 91 -8.63 -14.09 -23.99
C ASN A 91 -8.32 -14.69 -25.36
N ASN A 92 -8.55 -16.00 -25.49
CA ASN A 92 -8.75 -16.63 -26.79
C ASN A 92 -10.26 -16.83 -27.06
N GLY A 93 -10.98 -15.74 -27.38
CA GLY A 93 -12.34 -15.79 -27.93
C GLY A 93 -13.47 -15.33 -27.00
N ILE A 94 -14.72 -15.71 -27.34
CA ILE A 94 -15.93 -15.30 -26.62
C ILE A 94 -16.01 -16.05 -25.27
N PRO A 95 -16.09 -15.33 -24.13
CA PRO A 95 -16.15 -15.97 -22.81
C PRO A 95 -17.45 -16.76 -22.63
N ARG A 96 -17.33 -18.07 -22.43
CA ARG A 96 -18.48 -18.98 -22.17
C ARG A 96 -18.86 -19.04 -20.69
N ARG A 97 -17.92 -18.73 -19.80
CA ARG A 97 -18.12 -18.67 -18.35
C ARG A 97 -18.02 -17.22 -17.91
N ILE A 98 -19.09 -16.73 -17.28
CA ILE A 98 -19.25 -15.35 -16.85
C ILE A 98 -19.43 -15.36 -15.34
N MET A 99 -18.66 -14.53 -14.64
CA MET A 99 -18.72 -14.35 -13.21
C MET A 99 -18.97 -12.88 -12.89
N GLY A 100 -19.98 -12.62 -12.07
CA GLY A 100 -20.24 -11.33 -11.44
C GLY A 100 -19.67 -11.32 -10.02
N ILE A 101 -19.08 -10.19 -9.66
CA ILE A 101 -18.60 -9.91 -8.31
C ILE A 101 -19.36 -8.69 -7.82
N ASP A 102 -20.21 -8.89 -6.82
CA ASP A 102 -20.92 -7.81 -6.12
C ASP A 102 -20.22 -7.52 -4.79
N ILE A 103 -19.93 -6.24 -4.54
CA ILE A 103 -19.28 -5.78 -3.31
C ILE A 103 -20.29 -5.13 -2.38
N GLY A 104 -20.31 -5.54 -1.12
CA GLY A 104 -21.34 -5.11 -0.17
C GLY A 104 -20.85 -4.85 1.24
N VAL A 105 -21.75 -4.38 2.11
CA VAL A 105 -21.43 -4.09 3.52
C VAL A 105 -21.69 -5.29 4.43
N ARG A 106 -22.74 -6.08 4.15
CA ARG A 106 -23.11 -7.26 4.93
C ARG A 106 -22.29 -8.49 4.50
N ASN A 107 -22.25 -8.73 3.19
CA ASN A 107 -21.30 -9.62 2.53
C ASN A 107 -20.30 -8.73 1.80
N ILE A 108 -19.02 -8.84 2.13
CA ILE A 108 -17.99 -7.97 1.55
C ILE A 108 -17.89 -8.24 0.06
N VAL A 109 -18.01 -9.52 -0.30
CA VAL A 109 -17.97 -10.01 -1.68
C VAL A 109 -19.03 -11.09 -1.82
N THR A 110 -19.86 -10.96 -2.84
CA THR A 110 -20.77 -12.00 -3.33
C THR A 110 -20.37 -12.33 -4.76
N ILE A 111 -20.06 -13.59 -5.03
CA ILE A 111 -19.60 -14.08 -6.32
C ILE A 111 -20.67 -15.02 -6.87
N GLY A 112 -21.10 -14.79 -8.10
CA GLY A 112 -22.05 -15.64 -8.81
C GLY A 112 -21.73 -15.70 -10.29
N GLY A 113 -22.24 -16.70 -11.00
CA GLY A 113 -21.98 -16.85 -12.42
C GLY A 113 -23.02 -17.67 -13.16
N ASN A 114 -22.78 -17.88 -14.45
CA ASN A 114 -23.61 -18.75 -15.30
C ASN A 114 -23.19 -20.23 -15.25
N ILE A 115 -22.32 -20.59 -14.31
CA ILE A 115 -21.82 -21.95 -14.10
C ILE A 115 -22.64 -22.65 -13.00
N PRO A 116 -22.77 -23.99 -13.01
CA PRO A 116 -23.65 -24.72 -12.07
C PRO A 116 -23.23 -24.68 -10.60
N GLU A 117 -22.02 -24.21 -10.30
CA GLU A 117 -21.48 -24.08 -8.97
C GLU A 117 -22.24 -23.04 -8.12
N GLN A 118 -22.40 -23.33 -6.83
CA GLN A 118 -23.02 -22.37 -5.92
C GLN A 118 -22.17 -21.10 -5.79
N GLY A 119 -22.85 -19.96 -5.77
CA GLY A 119 -22.21 -18.67 -5.50
C GLY A 119 -21.54 -18.63 -4.13
N ILE A 120 -20.52 -17.78 -4.01
CA ILE A 120 -19.74 -17.62 -2.78
C ILE A 120 -20.13 -16.28 -2.14
N ALA A 121 -20.49 -16.30 -0.85
CA ALA A 121 -20.73 -15.09 -0.07
C ALA A 121 -19.73 -14.99 1.09
N VAL A 122 -18.87 -13.98 1.06
CA VAL A 122 -17.88 -13.72 2.11
C VAL A 122 -18.46 -12.75 3.14
N ARG A 123 -18.69 -13.25 4.36
CA ARG A 123 -19.34 -12.45 5.43
C ARG A 123 -18.40 -11.38 5.98
N GLY A 124 -18.92 -10.15 6.15
CA GLY A 124 -18.14 -9.00 6.64
C GLY A 124 -17.98 -8.87 8.16
N GLY A 125 -18.46 -9.84 8.95
CA GLY A 125 -18.58 -9.71 10.41
C GLY A 125 -17.24 -9.42 11.10
N MET A 126 -16.18 -10.15 10.74
CA MET A 126 -14.86 -9.97 11.33
C MET A 126 -14.27 -8.58 10.99
N LEU A 127 -14.34 -8.15 9.72
CA LEU A 127 -13.90 -6.82 9.30
C LEU A 127 -14.66 -5.71 10.04
N LYS A 128 -15.98 -5.88 10.21
CA LYS A 128 -16.83 -4.93 10.93
C LYS A 128 -16.40 -4.81 12.40
N SER A 129 -16.13 -5.92 13.08
CA SER A 129 -15.63 -5.93 14.46
C SER A 129 -14.28 -5.22 14.58
N ILE A 130 -13.34 -5.49 13.66
CA ILE A 130 -12.03 -4.83 13.63
C ILE A 130 -12.18 -3.32 13.43
N ASN A 131 -13.01 -2.90 12.48
CA ASN A 131 -13.30 -1.48 12.24
C ASN A 131 -14.00 -0.81 13.43
N GLN A 132 -14.93 -1.49 14.07
CA GLN A 132 -15.63 -0.96 15.25
C GLN A 132 -14.66 -0.71 16.40
N PHE A 133 -13.80 -1.69 16.72
CA PHE A 133 -12.77 -1.54 17.75
C PHE A 133 -11.82 -0.39 17.41
N PHE A 134 -11.33 -0.33 16.16
CA PHE A 134 -10.44 0.73 15.69
C PHE A 134 -11.08 2.11 15.85
N ASN A 135 -12.32 2.29 15.39
CA ASN A 135 -13.02 3.57 15.46
C ASN A 135 -13.24 4.02 16.91
N LYS A 136 -13.60 3.10 17.81
CA LYS A 136 -13.79 3.39 19.24
C LYS A 136 -12.49 3.85 19.89
N GLU A 137 -11.41 3.10 19.70
CA GLU A 137 -10.11 3.47 20.29
C GLU A 137 -9.54 4.74 19.68
N TYR A 138 -9.67 4.92 18.36
CA TYR A 138 -9.20 6.12 17.69
C TYR A 138 -9.93 7.38 18.19
N ALA A 139 -11.25 7.34 18.31
CA ALA A 139 -12.03 8.47 18.83
C ALA A 139 -11.62 8.85 20.27
N ARG A 140 -11.39 7.86 21.13
CA ARG A 140 -10.92 8.07 22.51
C ARG A 140 -9.54 8.73 22.51
N MET A 141 -8.60 8.23 21.71
CA MET A 141 -7.23 8.76 21.64
C MET A 141 -7.19 10.16 21.05
N LYS A 142 -7.97 10.39 19.99
CA LYS A 142 -8.03 11.66 19.29
C LYS A 142 -8.55 12.77 20.22
N SER A 143 -9.63 12.50 20.96
CA SER A 143 -10.17 13.41 21.98
C SER A 143 -9.14 13.84 23.03
N ILE A 144 -8.29 12.92 23.48
CA ILE A 144 -7.21 13.23 24.43
C ILE A 144 -6.13 14.09 23.75
N SER A 145 -5.68 13.69 22.56
CA SER A 145 -4.60 14.38 21.84
C SER A 145 -4.97 15.82 21.45
N ASP A 146 -6.23 16.04 21.04
CA ASP A 146 -6.74 17.35 20.64
C ASP A 146 -6.77 18.31 21.84
N ARG A 147 -7.13 17.81 23.03
CA ARG A 147 -7.12 18.59 24.28
C ARG A 147 -5.72 18.90 24.79
N GLN A 148 -4.76 17.99 24.59
CA GLN A 148 -3.40 18.14 25.14
C GLN A 148 -2.48 18.99 24.27
N PHE A 149 -2.58 18.87 22.95
CA PHE A 149 -1.58 19.43 22.04
C PHE A 149 -2.17 20.31 20.94
N GLY A 150 -3.50 20.41 20.82
CA GLY A 150 -4.17 21.19 19.77
C GLY A 150 -3.78 20.79 18.34
N ASN A 151 -3.17 19.62 18.16
CA ASN A 151 -2.30 19.34 17.02
C ASN A 151 -3.00 18.50 15.93
N ARG A 152 -2.67 18.80 14.67
CA ARG A 152 -3.15 18.05 13.49
C ARG A 152 -2.37 16.75 13.22
N HIS A 153 -1.30 16.50 13.98
CA HIS A 153 -0.40 15.36 13.75
C HIS A 153 -0.78 14.14 14.60
N LEU A 154 -0.63 12.95 14.02
CA LEU A 154 -0.88 11.67 14.71
C LEU A 154 0.23 11.38 15.74
N THR A 155 -0.18 11.11 16.97
CA THR A 155 0.67 10.57 18.03
C THR A 155 1.23 9.20 17.64
N ARG A 156 2.31 8.76 18.32
CA ARG A 156 2.90 7.44 18.10
C ARG A 156 1.89 6.31 18.36
N LYS A 157 1.05 6.46 19.40
CA LYS A 157 0.02 5.47 19.73
C LYS A 157 -1.05 5.38 18.64
N GLU A 158 -1.50 6.52 18.10
CA GLU A 158 -2.48 6.52 17.00
C GLU A 158 -1.90 5.86 15.75
N ARG A 159 -0.67 6.21 15.36
CA ARG A 159 0.02 5.55 14.24
C ARG A 159 0.06 4.02 14.41
N TYR A 160 0.40 3.55 15.60
CA TYR A 160 0.40 2.12 15.91
C TYR A 160 -1.00 1.47 15.79
N LEU A 161 -2.05 2.15 16.25
CA LEU A 161 -3.43 1.68 16.12
C LEU A 161 -3.84 1.50 14.65
N PHE A 162 -3.51 2.47 13.79
CA PHE A 162 -3.73 2.38 12.33
C PHE A 162 -3.00 1.18 11.73
N LEU A 163 -1.74 0.98 12.09
CA LEU A 163 -0.95 -0.14 11.58
C LEU A 163 -1.47 -1.49 12.04
N LYS A 164 -1.87 -1.62 13.31
CA LYS A 164 -2.48 -2.84 13.84
C LYS A 164 -3.78 -3.18 13.09
N ARG A 165 -4.63 -2.18 12.83
CA ARG A 165 -5.83 -2.35 12.00
C ARG A 165 -5.46 -2.80 10.59
N ASN A 166 -4.56 -2.09 9.92
CA ASN A 166 -4.19 -2.38 8.54
C ASN A 166 -3.55 -3.76 8.36
N ARG A 167 -2.76 -4.24 9.33
CA ARG A 167 -2.22 -5.60 9.33
C ARG A 167 -3.35 -6.64 9.42
N LYS A 168 -4.25 -6.48 10.39
CA LYS A 168 -5.42 -7.37 10.53
C LYS A 168 -6.30 -7.40 9.28
N LEU A 169 -6.48 -6.28 8.60
CA LEU A 169 -7.26 -6.20 7.36
C LEU A 169 -6.56 -6.85 6.17
N LYS A 170 -5.22 -6.92 6.17
CA LYS A 170 -4.43 -7.58 5.11
C LYS A 170 -4.35 -9.09 5.28
N ASP A 171 -4.46 -9.57 6.52
CA ASP A 171 -4.42 -11.00 6.83
C ASP A 171 -5.77 -11.71 6.58
N ILE A 172 -6.85 -10.93 6.37
CA ILE A 172 -8.20 -11.42 6.05
C ILE A 172 -8.38 -11.42 4.54
#